data_AF-A0A1H5LSL9-F1
#
_entry.id   AF-A0A1H5LSL9-F1
#
_cell.length_a   1.000
_cell.length_b   1.000
_cell.length_c   1.000
_cell.angle_alpha   90.00
_cell.angle_beta   90.00
_cell.angle_gamma   90.00
#
_symmetry.space_group_name_H-M   'P 1'
#
loop_
_entity.id
_entity.type
_entity.pdbx_description
1 polymer ?
#
loop_
_entity_poly.entity_id
_entity_poly.type
_entity_poly.pdbx_seq_one_letter_code
_entity_poly.pdbx_strand_id
1 'polypeptide(L)'
;MMKKAVFLLGVSMISTGAFAQLDKSTTTVKAPGELSAPQTGEESSSLLNNKGNHSLSSKKGMFNMSTPRPLGEEEKKNFSMRTDNGLMKYQPENFKPKAFKDKEIKEEYRRDQYLGDLVTGGSIVELYCRDHEYVDGDKVRIWVNGEIIHNSVSLGAGFYPILVRLNMGFNNIEFEALNQGTSGPNTAELRVYDEKGAEVARKEWNLMTGGKANMVVVKQ
;
A
#
# COMPACT_ATOMS: atom_id res chain seq x y z
N MET A 1 -5.72 53.99 66.06
CA MET A 1 -6.59 52.90 66.59
C MET A 1 -6.76 51.82 65.52
N MET A 2 -5.80 50.91 65.39
CA MET A 2 -5.90 49.45 65.52
C MET A 2 -7.31 48.82 65.51
N LYS A 3 -7.55 47.90 64.54
CA LYS A 3 -7.90 46.47 64.69
C LYS A 3 -8.32 45.94 63.29
N LYS A 4 -7.43 45.29 62.53
CA LYS A 4 -7.13 43.84 62.48
C LYS A 4 -8.34 42.95 62.15
N ALA A 5 -8.35 42.48 60.89
CA ALA A 5 -8.55 41.12 60.39
C ALA A 5 -9.37 40.12 61.21
N VAL A 6 -10.37 39.51 60.56
CA VAL A 6 -10.78 38.11 60.80
C VAL A 6 -10.91 37.40 59.46
N PHE A 7 -10.46 36.15 59.47
CA PHE A 7 -10.12 35.23 58.40
C PHE A 7 -10.99 33.98 58.58
N LEU A 8 -11.65 33.48 57.53
CA LEU A 8 -12.23 32.12 57.43
C LEU A 8 -12.81 31.95 56.01
N LEU A 9 -12.12 31.34 55.05
CA LEU A 9 -11.77 29.93 54.85
C LEU A 9 -13.01 29.05 54.56
N GLY A 10 -13.13 28.64 53.30
CA GLY A 10 -14.17 27.75 52.79
C GLY A 10 -13.91 27.32 51.35
N VAL A 11 -12.84 26.55 51.13
CA VAL A 11 -12.62 25.76 49.91
C VAL A 11 -13.68 24.66 49.86
N SER A 12 -14.40 24.52 48.74
CA SER A 12 -15.04 23.24 48.40
C SER A 12 -14.90 22.95 46.91
N MET A 13 -14.45 21.72 46.65
CA MET A 13 -14.10 21.12 45.38
C MET A 13 -15.28 20.89 44.45
N ILE A 14 -15.03 21.14 43.17
CA ILE A 14 -15.18 20.22 42.02
C ILE A 14 -16.06 18.99 42.29
N SER A 15 -17.20 18.91 41.59
CA SER A 15 -17.60 17.67 40.92
C SER A 15 -18.40 17.98 39.65
N THR A 16 -17.86 17.50 38.54
CA THR A 16 -18.44 17.43 37.20
C THR A 16 -19.61 16.45 37.16
N GLY A 17 -20.66 16.81 36.41
CA GLY A 17 -21.77 15.91 36.09
C GLY A 17 -22.74 16.53 35.09
N ALA A 18 -22.31 16.69 33.83
CA ALA A 18 -23.23 16.90 32.72
C ALA A 18 -23.18 15.65 31.84
N PHE A 19 -24.19 14.79 32.01
CA PHE A 19 -24.45 13.65 31.16
C PHE A 19 -24.80 14.16 29.75
N ALA A 20 -24.00 13.81 28.76
CA ALA A 20 -24.35 13.96 27.36
C ALA A 20 -25.29 12.82 26.96
N GLN A 21 -26.46 13.17 26.42
CA GLN A 21 -27.46 12.23 25.91
C GLN A 21 -26.99 11.68 24.55
N LEU A 22 -26.75 10.37 24.50
CA LEU A 22 -26.40 9.63 23.29
C LEU A 22 -27.65 8.85 22.82
N ASP A 23 -28.51 9.49 22.02
CA ASP A 23 -29.62 8.78 21.37
C ASP A 23 -29.21 8.28 19.98
N LYS A 24 -28.85 7.00 19.91
CA LYS A 24 -29.05 6.18 18.69
C LYS A 24 -29.61 4.83 19.09
N SER A 25 -30.92 4.68 18.94
CA SER A 25 -31.58 3.39 18.81
C SER A 25 -32.34 3.35 17.48
N THR A 26 -31.87 2.46 16.61
CA THR A 26 -32.51 1.99 15.38
C THR A 26 -33.95 1.56 15.66
N THR A 27 -34.92 1.91 14.79
CA THR A 27 -36.00 1.03 14.31
C THR A 27 -36.87 1.68 13.20
N THR A 28 -36.85 1.03 12.03
CA THR A 28 -37.84 0.89 10.93
C THR A 28 -38.54 2.08 10.27
N VAL A 29 -38.35 2.19 8.95
CA VAL A 29 -39.29 2.85 8.01
C VAL A 29 -40.21 1.79 7.41
N LYS A 30 -41.53 2.01 7.51
CA LYS A 30 -42.58 1.17 6.90
C LYS A 30 -42.83 1.62 5.45
N ALA A 31 -42.96 0.63 4.55
CA ALA A 31 -43.25 0.82 3.14
C ALA A 31 -44.69 1.32 2.88
N PRO A 32 -44.89 2.19 1.88
CA PRO A 32 -46.13 2.27 1.12
C PRO A 32 -45.92 1.58 -0.24
N GLY A 33 -46.64 0.48 -0.47
CA GLY A 33 -46.80 -0.06 -1.81
C GLY A 33 -47.79 0.78 -2.61
N GLU A 34 -47.49 1.00 -3.89
CA GLU A 34 -48.40 0.69 -4.99
C GLU A 34 -47.67 0.80 -6.32
N LEU A 35 -47.81 -0.27 -7.10
CA LEU A 35 -47.24 -0.47 -8.42
C LEU A 35 -47.92 0.48 -9.41
N SER A 36 -47.15 1.35 -10.06
CA SER A 36 -47.62 2.12 -11.23
C SER A 36 -46.66 1.87 -12.39
N ALA A 37 -47.11 1.09 -13.37
CA ALA A 37 -46.39 0.85 -14.61
C ALA A 37 -46.60 2.03 -15.58
N PRO A 38 -45.54 2.57 -16.23
CA PRO A 38 -45.69 3.39 -17.42
C PRO A 38 -45.38 2.58 -18.69
N GLN A 39 -46.45 2.33 -19.42
CA GLN A 39 -46.65 2.43 -20.88
C GLN A 39 -45.45 2.23 -21.84
N THR A 40 -45.66 1.27 -22.75
CA THR A 40 -45.08 1.13 -24.08
C THR A 40 -45.13 2.43 -24.88
N GLY A 41 -43.99 2.82 -25.47
CA GLY A 41 -43.84 3.93 -26.41
C GLY A 41 -42.42 3.97 -26.98
N GLU A 42 -42.31 4.22 -28.27
CA GLU A 42 -41.20 3.88 -29.15
C GLU A 42 -39.95 4.79 -29.08
N GLU A 43 -38.83 4.15 -29.45
CA GLU A 43 -37.55 4.62 -30.00
C GLU A 43 -36.85 5.89 -29.48
N SER A 44 -35.66 5.68 -28.90
CA SER A 44 -34.56 6.64 -28.99
C SER A 44 -33.18 5.95 -28.87
N SER A 45 -32.58 5.72 -30.04
CA SER A 45 -31.15 5.59 -30.37
C SER A 45 -30.18 5.02 -29.32
N SER A 46 -29.79 3.76 -29.51
CA SER A 46 -28.61 3.15 -28.90
C SER A 46 -27.32 3.84 -29.36
N LEU A 47 -26.72 4.67 -28.50
CA LEU A 47 -25.35 5.19 -28.67
C LEU A 47 -24.33 4.22 -28.07
N LEU A 48 -24.28 3.00 -28.61
CA LEU A 48 -23.19 2.05 -28.41
C LEU A 48 -22.64 1.65 -29.78
N ASN A 49 -22.01 2.62 -30.45
CA ASN A 49 -21.10 2.31 -31.54
C ASN A 49 -19.80 1.78 -30.94
N ASN A 50 -19.78 0.48 -30.62
CA ASN A 50 -18.54 -0.25 -30.51
C ASN A 50 -18.48 -1.23 -31.69
N LYS A 51 -17.68 -0.90 -32.70
CA LYS A 51 -17.21 -1.84 -33.71
C LYS A 51 -16.25 -2.82 -33.04
N GLY A 52 -16.80 -3.67 -32.18
CA GLY A 52 -16.12 -4.81 -31.60
C GLY A 52 -16.74 -6.05 -32.22
N ASN A 53 -15.98 -6.77 -33.03
CA ASN A 53 -16.39 -8.06 -33.56
C ASN A 53 -16.43 -9.06 -32.39
N HIS A 54 -17.54 -9.13 -31.67
CA HIS A 54 -17.84 -10.20 -30.72
C HIS A 54 -18.31 -11.44 -31.49
N SER A 55 -17.48 -11.93 -32.40
CA SER A 55 -17.62 -13.24 -33.01
C SER A 55 -16.55 -14.13 -32.39
N LEU A 56 -16.97 -15.20 -31.71
CA LEU A 56 -16.08 -16.25 -31.20
C LEU A 56 -15.47 -17.11 -32.33
N SER A 57 -15.65 -16.72 -33.59
CA SER A 57 -15.06 -17.40 -34.73
C SER A 57 -13.72 -16.76 -35.09
N SER A 58 -12.66 -17.17 -34.40
CA SER A 58 -11.30 -17.09 -34.95
C SER A 58 -11.29 -17.80 -36.30
N LYS A 59 -11.10 -17.05 -37.38
CA LYS A 59 -10.94 -17.59 -38.75
C LYS A 59 -9.56 -18.23 -38.94
N LYS A 60 -9.04 -18.92 -37.92
CA LYS A 60 -7.83 -19.75 -37.99
C LYS A 60 -8.22 -21.18 -37.64
N GLY A 61 -8.84 -21.81 -38.63
CA GLY A 61 -9.39 -23.16 -38.53
C GLY A 61 -10.34 -23.45 -39.69
N MET A 62 -10.05 -22.92 -40.89
CA MET A 62 -10.80 -23.34 -42.07
C MET A 62 -10.27 -24.73 -42.44
N PHE A 63 -11.00 -25.76 -42.02
CA PHE A 63 -10.80 -27.11 -42.53
C PHE A 63 -10.85 -27.04 -44.05
N ASN A 64 -9.76 -27.43 -44.71
CA ASN A 64 -9.74 -27.55 -46.15
C ASN A 64 -10.64 -28.72 -46.54
N MET A 65 -11.88 -28.42 -46.92
CA MET A 65 -12.90 -29.40 -47.31
C MET A 65 -12.74 -29.75 -48.80
N SER A 66 -11.54 -30.18 -49.20
CA SER A 66 -11.25 -30.58 -50.58
C SER A 66 -10.97 -32.08 -50.73
N THR A 67 -11.17 -32.87 -49.67
CA THR A 67 -11.13 -34.34 -49.75
C THR A 67 -12.35 -34.95 -49.07
N PRO A 68 -13.19 -35.72 -49.77
CA PRO A 68 -14.24 -36.50 -49.13
C PRO A 68 -13.56 -37.55 -48.25
N ARG A 69 -13.74 -37.47 -46.93
CA ARG A 69 -13.34 -38.57 -46.05
C ARG A 69 -14.46 -39.61 -46.07
N PRO A 70 -14.16 -40.90 -46.34
CA PRO A 70 -15.18 -41.94 -46.29
C PRO A 70 -15.77 -42.02 -44.88
N LEU A 71 -17.10 -42.03 -44.80
CA LEU A 71 -17.83 -42.23 -43.55
C LEU A 71 -17.58 -43.67 -43.08
N GLY A 72 -16.85 -43.86 -41.99
CA GLY A 72 -16.67 -45.17 -41.37
C GLY A 72 -15.28 -45.51 -40.81
N GLU A 73 -14.27 -44.65 -40.98
CA GLU A 73 -12.99 -44.83 -40.29
C GLU A 73 -12.89 -43.90 -39.07
N GLU A 74 -13.42 -44.38 -37.96
CA GLU A 74 -13.01 -43.86 -36.66
C GLU A 74 -11.62 -44.44 -36.36
N GLU A 75 -10.58 -43.62 -36.52
CA GLU A 75 -9.30 -43.93 -35.89
C GLU A 75 -9.53 -44.04 -34.39
N LYS A 76 -9.55 -45.27 -33.87
CA LYS A 76 -9.55 -45.53 -32.43
C LYS A 76 -8.22 -45.01 -31.88
N LYS A 77 -8.21 -43.74 -31.47
CA LYS A 77 -7.12 -43.20 -30.66
C LYS A 77 -7.12 -43.97 -29.35
N ASN A 78 -6.13 -44.85 -29.20
CA ASN A 78 -5.90 -45.57 -27.96
C ASN A 78 -5.75 -44.53 -26.84
N PHE A 79 -6.63 -44.59 -25.84
CA PHE A 79 -6.54 -43.76 -24.66
C PHE A 79 -5.25 -44.11 -23.92
N SER A 80 -4.24 -43.25 -24.07
CA SER A 80 -2.96 -43.37 -23.35
C SER A 80 -3.00 -42.44 -22.14
N MET A 81 -2.88 -42.98 -20.93
CA MET A 81 -2.67 -42.18 -19.70
C MET A 81 -1.20 -41.71 -19.56
N ARG A 82 -0.31 -42.03 -20.51
CA ARG A 82 1.15 -41.85 -20.37
C ARG A 82 1.77 -40.90 -21.39
N THR A 83 1.00 -40.24 -22.25
CA THR A 83 1.53 -39.30 -23.25
C THR A 83 0.69 -38.03 -23.39
N ASP A 84 1.32 -36.91 -23.02
CA ASP A 84 1.11 -35.52 -23.44
C ASP A 84 -0.31 -35.00 -23.70
N ASN A 85 -1.30 -35.52 -22.98
CA ASN A 85 -2.73 -35.26 -23.11
C ASN A 85 -3.21 -33.80 -22.88
N GLY A 86 -2.33 -32.78 -22.96
CA GLY A 86 -2.66 -31.42 -22.55
C GLY A 86 -3.03 -31.29 -21.06
N LEU A 87 -2.84 -32.35 -20.28
CA LEU A 87 -3.07 -32.37 -18.84
C LEU A 87 -1.84 -31.85 -18.10
N MET A 88 -2.09 -31.18 -16.98
CA MET A 88 -1.07 -30.55 -16.15
C MET A 88 -0.04 -31.59 -15.67
N LYS A 89 1.22 -31.44 -16.09
CA LYS A 89 2.33 -32.24 -15.56
C LYS A 89 2.46 -31.98 -14.06
N TYR A 90 2.75 -33.03 -13.29
CA TYR A 90 3.08 -32.89 -11.86
C TYR A 90 4.21 -31.88 -11.70
N GLN A 91 3.88 -30.76 -11.07
CA GLN A 91 4.83 -29.71 -10.78
C GLN A 91 5.50 -30.05 -9.45
N PRO A 92 6.83 -29.85 -9.31
CA PRO A 92 7.53 -30.11 -8.06
C PRO A 92 6.90 -29.30 -6.92
N GLU A 93 7.00 -29.76 -5.68
CA GLU A 93 6.39 -29.15 -4.48
C GLU A 93 6.72 -27.64 -4.32
N ASN A 94 7.80 -27.17 -4.93
CA ASN A 94 8.23 -25.76 -4.93
C ASN A 94 7.74 -24.93 -6.13
N PHE A 95 6.75 -25.41 -6.89
CA PHE A 95 6.17 -24.64 -7.99
C PHE A 95 5.25 -23.55 -7.44
N LYS A 96 5.78 -22.34 -7.31
CA LYS A 96 4.96 -21.14 -7.16
C LYS A 96 4.41 -20.73 -8.55
N PRO A 97 3.09 -20.56 -8.73
CA PRO A 97 2.54 -20.03 -9.98
C PRO A 97 3.17 -18.68 -10.30
N LYS A 98 3.29 -18.31 -11.58
CA LYS A 98 3.92 -17.03 -11.97
C LYS A 98 3.34 -15.78 -11.28
N ALA A 99 2.09 -15.86 -10.83
CA ALA A 99 1.42 -14.82 -10.05
C ALA A 99 1.93 -14.68 -8.59
N PHE A 100 2.60 -15.70 -8.06
CA PHE A 100 3.13 -15.75 -6.68
C PHE A 100 4.65 -15.92 -6.64
N LYS A 101 5.33 -15.74 -7.79
CA LYS A 101 6.79 -15.63 -7.78
C LYS A 101 7.13 -14.23 -7.30
N ASP A 102 7.90 -14.18 -6.23
CA ASP A 102 8.53 -12.96 -5.73
C ASP A 102 9.27 -12.29 -6.91
N LYS A 103 9.06 -10.99 -7.11
CA LYS A 103 9.72 -10.24 -8.21
C LYS A 103 11.22 -10.49 -8.09
N GLU A 104 11.88 -10.83 -9.20
CA GLU A 104 13.33 -11.04 -9.19
C GLU A 104 14.01 -9.79 -8.60
N ILE A 105 14.78 -9.99 -7.52
CA ILE A 105 15.47 -8.92 -6.82
C ILE A 105 16.48 -8.31 -7.79
N LYS A 106 16.21 -7.08 -8.26
CA LYS A 106 17.16 -6.32 -9.06
C LYS A 106 18.43 -6.11 -8.25
N GLU A 107 19.59 -6.24 -8.91
CA GLU A 107 20.91 -5.95 -8.33
C GLU A 107 20.99 -4.56 -7.67
N GLU A 108 20.18 -3.61 -8.14
CA GLU A 108 20.04 -2.25 -7.60
C GLU A 108 19.55 -2.22 -6.15
N TYR A 109 18.74 -3.19 -5.72
CA TYR A 109 18.26 -3.29 -4.33
C TYR A 109 19.34 -3.78 -3.37
N ARG A 110 20.44 -4.34 -3.90
CA ARG A 110 21.58 -4.78 -3.08
C ARG A 110 22.52 -3.65 -2.69
N ARG A 111 22.37 -2.47 -3.32
CA ARG A 111 23.23 -1.33 -3.08
C ARG A 111 22.51 -0.32 -2.21
N ASP A 112 23.31 0.49 -1.53
CA ASP A 112 22.80 1.65 -0.81
C ASP A 112 22.10 2.61 -1.77
N GLN A 113 21.00 3.20 -1.31
CA GLN A 113 20.14 4.09 -2.09
C GLN A 113 20.33 5.54 -1.63
N TYR A 114 20.51 6.44 -2.58
CA TYR A 114 20.54 7.87 -2.31
C TYR A 114 19.17 8.49 -2.57
N LEU A 115 18.54 9.02 -1.52
CA LEU A 115 17.22 9.64 -1.56
C LEU A 115 17.27 11.08 -2.05
N GLY A 116 18.45 11.72 -2.02
CA GLY A 116 18.71 13.06 -2.54
C GLY A 116 18.98 14.10 -1.47
N ASP A 117 18.97 15.36 -1.91
CA ASP A 117 19.33 16.52 -1.11
C ASP A 117 18.12 17.42 -0.83
N LEU A 118 18.06 17.98 0.36
CA LEU A 118 17.07 18.98 0.75
C LEU A 118 17.78 20.18 1.37
N VAL A 119 17.41 21.39 0.96
CA VAL A 119 17.89 22.63 1.60
C VAL A 119 16.75 23.23 2.41
N THR A 120 17.00 23.60 3.66
CA THR A 120 16.00 24.22 4.54
C THR A 120 16.63 25.29 5.43
N GLY A 121 15.87 26.35 5.74
CA GLY A 121 16.23 27.31 6.80
C GLY A 121 15.69 26.92 8.18
N GLY A 122 14.90 25.84 8.25
CA GLY A 122 14.30 25.35 9.48
C GLY A 122 15.33 24.70 10.41
N SER A 123 15.07 24.76 11.71
CA SER A 123 15.91 24.09 12.71
C SER A 123 15.60 22.60 12.87
N ILE A 124 14.43 22.20 12.39
CA ILE A 124 13.85 20.87 12.57
C ILE A 124 13.25 20.42 11.24
N VAL A 125 13.33 19.12 10.98
CA VAL A 125 12.55 18.43 9.94
C VAL A 125 11.82 17.24 10.53
N GLU A 126 10.61 17.02 10.04
CA GLU A 126 9.80 15.87 10.42
C GLU A 126 9.81 14.85 9.29
N LEU A 127 10.20 13.62 9.63
CA LEU A 127 10.26 12.50 8.71
C LEU A 127 9.15 11.52 9.07
N TYR A 128 8.43 11.06 8.07
CA TYR A 128 7.35 10.11 8.23
C TYR A 128 7.63 8.93 7.33
N CYS A 129 7.94 7.79 7.92
CA CYS A 129 8.16 6.55 7.17
C CYS A 129 7.01 5.57 7.39
N ARG A 130 6.62 4.85 6.35
CA ARG A 130 5.68 3.72 6.43
C ARG A 130 6.08 2.65 5.45
N ASP A 131 5.55 1.45 5.64
CA ASP A 131 5.65 0.41 4.63
C ASP A 131 4.93 0.84 3.33
N HIS A 132 5.52 0.52 2.18
CA HIS A 132 4.99 0.92 0.87
C HIS A 132 4.32 -0.23 0.11
N GLU A 133 4.77 -1.48 0.30
CA GLU A 133 4.27 -2.64 -0.47
C GLU A 133 3.38 -3.56 0.39
N TYR A 134 3.94 -4.22 1.40
CA TYR A 134 3.20 -5.19 2.21
C TYR A 134 3.69 -5.23 3.66
N VAL A 135 2.76 -4.97 4.59
CA VAL A 135 3.07 -4.92 6.02
C VAL A 135 3.35 -6.31 6.58
N ASP A 136 4.61 -6.70 6.61
CA ASP A 136 5.03 -8.03 7.06
C ASP A 136 6.19 -8.03 8.05
N GLY A 137 6.39 -6.90 8.73
CA GLY A 137 7.34 -6.78 9.83
C GLY A 137 8.71 -6.25 9.41
N ASP A 138 8.74 -5.48 8.33
CA ASP A 138 9.88 -4.67 7.93
C ASP A 138 10.36 -3.75 9.07
N LYS A 139 11.68 -3.73 9.31
CA LYS A 139 12.32 -2.99 10.39
C LYS A 139 13.53 -2.24 9.88
N VAL A 140 13.66 -1.00 10.32
CA VAL A 140 14.78 -0.12 9.99
C VAL A 140 15.42 0.46 11.24
N ARG A 141 16.73 0.74 11.16
CA ARG A 141 17.47 1.56 12.11
C ARG A 141 17.72 2.92 11.50
N ILE A 142 17.62 3.97 12.31
CA ILE A 142 17.75 5.35 11.84
C ILE A 142 18.98 5.99 12.47
N TRP A 143 19.82 6.55 11.61
CA TRP A 143 21.04 7.26 11.95
C TRP A 143 20.91 8.72 11.56
N VAL A 144 21.42 9.62 12.39
CA VAL A 144 21.56 11.04 12.08
C VAL A 144 22.98 11.44 12.41
N ASN A 145 23.72 11.96 11.41
CA ASN A 145 25.11 12.38 11.54
C ASN A 145 26.04 11.29 12.11
N GLY A 146 25.76 10.02 11.81
CA GLY A 146 26.52 8.87 12.30
C GLY A 146 26.11 8.35 13.69
N GLU A 147 25.13 8.98 14.34
CA GLU A 147 24.59 8.55 15.63
C GLU A 147 23.25 7.83 15.47
N ILE A 148 23.05 6.75 16.23
CA ILE A 148 21.78 6.00 16.22
C ILE A 148 20.74 6.78 17.04
N ILE A 149 19.71 7.29 16.37
CA ILE A 149 18.57 7.92 17.06
C ILE A 149 17.47 6.91 17.37
N HIS A 150 17.26 5.93 16.50
CA HIS A 150 16.30 4.85 16.70
C HIS A 150 16.92 3.52 16.29
N ASN A 151 17.08 2.62 17.27
CA ASN A 151 17.74 1.33 17.04
C ASN A 151 16.88 0.34 16.23
N SER A 152 15.55 0.41 16.35
CA SER A 152 14.62 -0.42 15.59
C SER A 152 13.26 0.25 15.50
N VAL A 153 12.85 0.56 14.27
CA VAL A 153 11.53 1.10 13.92
C VAL A 153 10.85 0.07 13.04
N SER A 154 9.63 -0.33 13.39
CA SER A 154 8.83 -1.23 12.55
C SER A 154 8.02 -0.40 11.54
N LEU A 155 8.14 -0.74 10.28
CA LEU A 155 7.39 -0.14 9.19
C LEU A 155 6.02 -0.82 9.12
N GLY A 156 4.97 -0.04 9.34
CA GLY A 156 3.58 -0.50 9.28
C GLY A 156 2.79 0.26 8.22
N ALA A 157 1.48 -0.01 8.15
CA ALA A 157 0.59 0.69 7.22
C ALA A 157 0.50 2.20 7.49
N GLY A 158 0.65 2.59 8.76
CA GLY A 158 0.65 3.97 9.21
C GLY A 158 2.04 4.60 9.17
N PHE A 159 2.08 5.92 9.06
CA PHE A 159 3.33 6.67 9.14
C PHE A 159 3.85 6.70 10.58
N TYR A 160 5.12 6.34 10.73
CA TYR A 160 5.90 6.52 11.95
C TYR A 160 6.63 7.87 11.89
N PRO A 161 6.34 8.81 12.80
CA PRO A 161 6.98 10.12 12.83
C PRO A 161 8.36 10.05 13.49
N ILE A 162 9.33 10.73 12.90
CA ILE A 162 10.69 10.90 13.41
C ILE A 162 11.03 12.39 13.35
N LEU A 163 11.33 12.97 14.50
CA LEU A 163 11.72 14.37 14.62
C LEU A 163 13.24 14.48 14.59
N VAL A 164 13.80 15.18 13.60
CA VAL A 164 15.25 15.38 13.49
C VAL A 164 15.59 16.85 13.69
N ARG A 165 16.46 17.11 14.67
CA ARG A 165 17.04 18.44 14.90
C ARG A 165 18.26 18.61 14.00
N LEU A 166 18.28 19.68 13.21
CA LEU A 166 19.33 19.96 12.25
C LEU A 166 20.41 20.86 12.83
N ASN A 167 21.66 20.39 12.72
CA ASN A 167 22.86 21.18 12.92
C ASN A 167 23.07 22.14 11.74
N MET A 168 23.85 23.20 11.95
CA MET A 168 24.21 24.14 10.88
C MET A 168 24.98 23.42 9.77
N GLY A 169 24.62 23.62 8.50
CA GLY A 169 25.26 22.96 7.36
C GLY A 169 24.66 21.58 7.05
N PHE A 170 25.52 20.60 6.73
CA PHE A 170 25.09 19.29 6.26
C PHE A 170 24.65 18.37 7.40
N ASN A 171 23.47 17.78 7.26
CA ASN A 171 22.96 16.74 8.14
C ASN A 171 22.68 15.48 7.33
N ASN A 172 23.37 14.39 7.66
CA ASN A 172 23.19 13.12 6.99
C ASN A 172 22.18 12.26 7.76
N ILE A 173 21.13 11.80 7.09
CA ILE A 173 20.08 10.97 7.67
C ILE A 173 20.07 9.64 6.93
N GLU A 174 20.34 8.54 7.65
CA GLU A 174 20.45 7.20 7.06
C GLU A 174 19.42 6.24 7.67
N PHE A 175 18.83 5.42 6.82
CA PHE A 175 17.90 4.35 7.16
C PHE A 175 18.53 3.01 6.77
N GLU A 176 18.89 2.19 7.75
CA GLU A 176 19.47 0.87 7.58
C GLU A 176 18.38 -0.20 7.71
N ALA A 177 18.21 -1.03 6.68
CA ALA A 177 17.25 -2.14 6.75
C ALA A 177 17.80 -3.25 7.65
N LEU A 178 17.10 -3.52 8.76
CA LEU A 178 17.49 -4.56 9.73
C LEU A 178 17.02 -5.95 9.30
N ASN A 179 16.00 -6.02 8.45
CA ASN A 179 15.44 -7.23 7.88
C ASN A 179 14.74 -6.92 6.54
N GLN A 180 14.02 -7.88 5.99
CA GLN A 180 13.21 -7.79 4.78
C GLN A 180 11.82 -8.43 5.01
N GLY A 181 11.26 -8.21 6.21
CA GLY A 181 9.99 -8.81 6.60
C GLY A 181 9.91 -10.32 6.39
N THR A 182 8.75 -10.79 5.95
CA THR A 182 8.52 -12.17 5.48
C THR A 182 8.75 -12.33 3.97
N SER A 183 8.69 -11.23 3.22
CA SER A 183 8.82 -11.13 1.78
C SER A 183 9.75 -9.96 1.47
N GLY A 184 10.87 -10.22 0.80
CA GLY A 184 11.80 -9.14 0.47
C GLY A 184 11.36 -8.30 -0.74
N PRO A 185 11.99 -7.14 -1.00
CA PRO A 185 12.93 -6.39 -0.15
C PRO A 185 12.22 -5.60 0.96
N ASN A 186 12.99 -4.94 1.84
CA ASN A 186 12.43 -3.97 2.79
C ASN A 186 11.95 -2.73 2.03
N THR A 187 10.65 -2.43 2.12
CA THR A 187 10.05 -1.33 1.36
C THR A 187 9.57 -0.23 2.27
N ALA A 188 9.79 1.02 1.88
CA ALA A 188 9.15 2.13 2.58
C ALA A 188 8.88 3.32 1.70
N GLU A 189 7.89 4.10 2.12
CA GLU A 189 7.63 5.45 1.68
C GLU A 189 8.10 6.41 2.79
N LEU A 190 8.90 7.40 2.41
CA LEU A 190 9.37 8.50 3.25
C LEU A 190 8.74 9.80 2.78
N ARG A 191 8.13 10.52 3.72
CA ARG A 191 7.72 11.92 3.55
C ARG A 191 8.49 12.81 4.50
N VAL A 192 8.91 13.95 3.98
CA VAL A 192 9.68 14.94 4.73
C VAL A 192 8.87 16.22 4.77
N TYR A 193 8.67 16.76 5.97
CA TYR A 193 8.01 18.04 6.19
C TYR A 193 8.99 19.03 6.81
N ASP A 194 8.85 20.29 6.40
CA ASP A 194 9.58 21.39 7.01
C ASP A 194 8.96 21.80 8.36
N GLU A 195 9.61 22.74 9.05
CA GLU A 195 9.14 23.32 10.32
C GLU A 195 7.78 24.03 10.20
N LYS A 196 7.34 24.36 8.97
CA LYS A 196 6.04 24.99 8.69
C LYS A 196 4.95 23.96 8.36
N GLY A 197 5.29 22.67 8.35
CA GLY A 197 4.38 21.56 8.01
C GLY A 197 4.14 21.37 6.50
N ALA A 198 4.97 21.96 5.63
CA ALA A 198 4.89 21.74 4.18
C ALA A 198 5.67 20.48 3.78
N GLU A 199 5.07 19.63 2.94
CA GLU A 199 5.76 18.45 2.37
C GLU A 199 6.83 18.93 1.38
N VAL A 200 8.11 18.71 1.73
CA VAL A 200 9.27 19.17 0.93
C VAL A 200 9.89 18.04 0.11
N ALA A 201 9.70 16.79 0.52
CA ALA A 201 10.15 15.64 -0.24
C ALA A 201 9.27 14.41 0.00
N ARG A 202 9.10 13.62 -1.06
CA ARG A 202 8.55 12.26 -1.02
C ARG A 202 9.52 11.33 -1.70
N LYS A 203 9.90 10.26 -1.02
CA LYS A 203 10.88 9.27 -1.47
C LYS A 203 10.40 7.88 -1.12
N GLU A 204 10.95 6.90 -1.82
CA GLU A 204 10.71 5.49 -1.54
C GLU A 204 12.05 4.77 -1.56
N TRP A 205 12.17 3.70 -0.77
CA TRP A 205 13.32 2.82 -0.84
C TRP A 205 12.88 1.36 -0.94
N ASN A 206 13.78 0.56 -1.50
CA ASN A 206 13.68 -0.89 -1.59
C ASN A 206 15.05 -1.47 -1.26
N LEU A 207 15.26 -1.85 0.00
CA LEU A 207 16.56 -2.22 0.54
C LEU A 207 16.64 -3.71 0.84
N MET A 208 17.79 -4.34 0.58
CA MET A 208 18.08 -5.63 1.20
C MET A 208 18.50 -5.48 2.67
N THR A 209 18.48 -6.58 3.42
CA THR A 209 18.98 -6.59 4.80
C THR A 209 20.43 -6.07 4.84
N GLY A 210 20.68 -5.07 5.67
CA GLY A 210 21.96 -4.36 5.79
C GLY A 210 22.17 -3.21 4.79
N GLY A 211 21.30 -3.07 3.78
CA GLY A 211 21.34 -1.95 2.85
C GLY A 211 20.90 -0.64 3.53
N LYS A 212 21.44 0.48 3.05
CA LYS A 212 21.15 1.81 3.61
C LYS A 212 20.52 2.73 2.59
N ALA A 213 19.51 3.48 3.01
CA ALA A 213 19.02 4.65 2.28
C ALA A 213 19.51 5.94 2.96
N ASN A 214 20.12 6.86 2.20
CA ASN A 214 20.72 8.08 2.71
C ASN A 214 20.02 9.32 2.12
N MET A 215 19.72 10.29 2.98
CA MET A 215 19.25 11.63 2.60
C MET A 215 20.09 12.70 3.28
N VAL A 216 20.51 13.72 2.52
CA VAL A 216 21.26 14.86 3.06
C VAL A 216 20.36 16.08 3.17
N VAL A 217 20.30 16.65 4.37
CA VAL A 217 19.55 17.87 4.66
C VAL A 217 20.52 19.00 5.01
N VAL A 218 20.56 20.03 4.19
CA VAL A 218 21.41 21.20 4.37
C VAL A 218 20.61 22.31 5.05
N LYS A 219 21.01 22.64 6.28
CA LYS A 219 20.50 23.81 7.00
C LYS A 219 21.29 25.06 6.61
N GLN A 220 20.61 26.11 6.20
CA GLN A 220 21.17 27.44 5.88
C GLN A 220 20.83 28.49 6.93
#